data_AF-A0A6P9DQ10-F1
#
_entry.id   AF-A0A6P9DQ10-F1
#
_cell.length_a   1.000
_cell.length_b   1.000
_cell.length_c   1.000
_cell.angle_alpha   90.00
_cell.angle_beta   90.00
_cell.angle_gamma   90.00
#
_symmetry.space_group_name_H-M   'P 1'
#
loop_
_entity.id
_entity.type
_entity.pdbx_description
1 polymer ?
#
loop_
_entity_poly.entity_id
_entity_poly.type
_entity_poly.pdbx_seq_one_letter_code
_entity_poly.pdbx_strand_id
1 'polypeptide(L)'
;MNPWRPWWERYQPVSYKLCSRSGNESEFRDMVTRCNNVGVHIYVDVVFNHMLNSAAGSGNRGICNSYFNAERHDFPSVPYSRFDFNDPICKTPSGDIENYSDPIQVRYCRLYGLLDLSQWKDDVRSKIIDFLNHLIDLGVAGFRIDAAKHIRPEDINVILTKLNNLNARWFTKGSRPFIYQEVIDLGGEAVQSSEYFRNGRVTEFKYGMQLGTVLRKWNEQKMANLKSWGESWHMMPSNKAFVFVDNHDNQRGHGSGGSSILTFWNPRLYKMAVGFMLAHPYGFTRIMSSYWWPKDIQNGTDLNDWVGPPSNSDGSIKPVTIYANETCGNGWICEHRWDEIRNMVIFRNVVYGEPITNWWDNNNNQVAFGRAGKGFVVFNNDDRNLLVILPTGLPAGVYCDVISGRKEGKTCTGIQIHVAANGMARFQINYQAKHPFIAIHVEARL
;
A
#
# COMPACT_ATOMS: atom_id res chain seq x y z
N MET A 1 -3.31 27.98 -3.20
CA MET A 1 -3.58 27.12 -2.05
C MET A 1 -2.39 27.26 -1.11
N ASN A 2 -2.63 27.34 0.18
CA ASN A 2 -1.58 27.29 1.20
C ASN A 2 -1.86 26.04 2.06
N PRO A 3 -0.94 25.08 2.15
CA PRO A 3 0.38 25.05 1.50
C PRO A 3 0.32 24.88 -0.04
N TRP A 4 1.45 25.13 -0.71
CA TRP A 4 1.54 25.05 -2.18
C TRP A 4 1.65 23.60 -2.66
N ARG A 5 0.60 23.12 -3.33
CA ARG A 5 0.50 21.80 -3.97
C ARG A 5 0.82 20.60 -3.06
N PRO A 6 0.15 20.49 -1.90
CA PRO A 6 0.35 19.37 -1.01
C PRO A 6 -0.10 18.06 -1.65
N TRP A 7 0.48 16.94 -1.25
CA TRP A 7 0.09 15.64 -1.81
C TRP A 7 -1.39 15.31 -1.54
N TRP A 8 -1.89 15.72 -0.37
CA TRP A 8 -3.26 15.45 0.06
C TRP A 8 -4.32 16.25 -0.70
N GLU A 9 -3.93 17.24 -1.54
CA GLU A 9 -4.90 17.95 -2.41
C GLU A 9 -5.65 16.99 -3.35
N ARG A 10 -5.06 15.82 -3.65
CA ARG A 10 -5.67 14.78 -4.49
C ARG A 10 -6.83 14.04 -3.83
N TYR A 11 -6.96 14.14 -2.51
CA TYR A 11 -8.08 13.61 -1.72
C TYR A 11 -9.16 14.68 -1.49
N GLN A 12 -9.18 15.73 -2.31
CA GLN A 12 -10.22 16.75 -2.28
C GLN A 12 -10.87 16.88 -3.66
N PRO A 13 -11.77 15.94 -4.03
CA PRO A 13 -12.38 15.93 -5.34
C PRO A 13 -13.16 17.22 -5.65
N VAL A 14 -13.00 17.70 -6.88
CA VAL A 14 -13.82 18.75 -7.49
C VAL A 14 -14.79 18.16 -8.51
N SER A 15 -14.34 17.12 -9.24
CA SER A 15 -15.15 16.41 -10.23
C SER A 15 -14.58 15.02 -10.50
N TYR A 16 -15.31 14.21 -11.28
CA TYR A 16 -14.85 12.91 -11.78
C TYR A 16 -14.15 12.98 -13.15
N LYS A 17 -13.82 14.17 -13.65
CA LYS A 17 -13.01 14.31 -14.87
C LYS A 17 -11.63 13.71 -14.65
N LEU A 18 -11.16 12.89 -15.60
CA LEU A 18 -9.81 12.34 -15.60
C LEU A 18 -8.80 13.39 -16.04
N CYS A 19 -8.57 14.38 -15.18
CA CYS A 19 -7.50 15.33 -15.35
C CYS A 19 -6.91 15.71 -13.99
N SER A 20 -5.60 15.61 -13.89
CA SER A 20 -4.85 15.82 -12.65
C SER A 20 -3.45 16.28 -12.98
N ARG A 21 -2.62 16.55 -11.97
CA ARG A 21 -1.19 16.82 -12.17
C ARG A 21 -0.44 15.67 -12.83
N SER A 22 -0.99 14.45 -12.81
CA SER A 22 -0.41 13.27 -13.46
C SER A 22 -0.74 13.18 -14.95
N GLY A 23 -1.62 14.03 -15.46
CA GLY A 23 -2.04 14.02 -16.86
C GLY A 23 -3.55 14.10 -17.05
N ASN A 24 -3.95 14.12 -18.32
CA ASN A 24 -5.33 14.12 -18.78
C ASN A 24 -5.83 12.69 -19.13
N GLU A 25 -7.08 12.57 -19.58
CA GLU A 25 -7.69 11.28 -19.89
C GLU A 25 -6.96 10.52 -21.00
N SER A 26 -6.48 11.22 -22.03
CA SER A 26 -5.75 10.58 -23.13
C SER A 26 -4.45 9.94 -22.63
N GLU A 27 -3.73 10.64 -21.76
CA GLU A 27 -2.49 10.13 -21.14
C GLU A 27 -2.78 8.98 -20.16
N PHE A 28 -3.87 9.07 -19.39
CA PHE A 28 -4.32 7.99 -18.52
C PHE A 28 -4.69 6.73 -19.34
N ARG A 29 -5.43 6.88 -20.44
CA ARG A 29 -5.79 5.79 -21.35
C ARG A 29 -4.57 5.16 -22.02
N ASP A 30 -3.60 5.97 -22.46
CA ASP A 30 -2.33 5.49 -23.01
C ASP A 30 -1.57 4.65 -21.98
N MET A 31 -1.43 5.16 -20.75
CA MET A 31 -0.80 4.44 -19.64
C MET A 31 -1.48 3.08 -19.40
N VAL A 32 -2.81 3.06 -19.21
CA VAL A 32 -3.56 1.83 -18.97
C VAL A 32 -3.39 0.83 -20.11
N THR A 33 -3.47 1.30 -21.36
CA THR A 33 -3.31 0.45 -22.55
C THR A 33 -1.92 -0.18 -22.60
N ARG A 34 -0.86 0.63 -22.43
CA ARG A 34 0.53 0.15 -22.50
C ARG A 34 0.86 -0.81 -21.37
N CYS A 35 0.40 -0.54 -20.15
CA CYS A 35 0.60 -1.41 -19.00
C CYS A 35 -0.12 -2.76 -19.19
N ASN A 36 -1.39 -2.76 -19.60
CA ASN A 36 -2.12 -4.00 -19.83
C ASN A 36 -1.52 -4.83 -20.97
N ASN A 37 -1.00 -4.19 -22.03
CA ASN A 37 -0.35 -4.90 -23.14
C ASN A 37 0.93 -5.66 -22.72
N VAL A 38 1.54 -5.31 -21.59
CA VAL A 38 2.69 -6.02 -21.01
C VAL A 38 2.32 -6.83 -19.76
N GLY A 39 1.03 -7.05 -19.51
CA GLY A 39 0.54 -7.84 -18.37
C GLY A 39 0.69 -7.16 -17.01
N VAL A 40 0.86 -5.83 -16.97
CA VAL A 40 0.91 -5.04 -15.73
C VAL A 40 -0.40 -4.29 -15.57
N HIS A 41 -1.12 -4.55 -14.48
CA HIS A 41 -2.46 -4.01 -14.29
C HIS A 41 -2.47 -2.71 -13.48
N ILE A 42 -3.44 -1.85 -13.78
CA ILE A 42 -3.66 -0.57 -13.10
C ILE A 42 -4.81 -0.71 -12.09
N TYR A 43 -4.58 -0.27 -10.86
CA TYR A 43 -5.59 -0.13 -9.82
C TYR A 43 -5.73 1.35 -9.50
N VAL A 44 -6.95 1.88 -9.54
CA VAL A 44 -7.20 3.31 -9.34
C VAL A 44 -7.52 3.59 -7.88
N ASP A 45 -6.94 4.67 -7.36
CA ASP A 45 -7.35 5.23 -6.09
C ASP A 45 -8.61 6.08 -6.27
N VAL A 46 -9.74 5.63 -5.72
CA VAL A 46 -11.05 6.26 -5.92
C VAL A 46 -11.53 6.91 -4.64
N VAL A 47 -11.74 8.23 -4.72
CA VAL A 47 -12.18 9.08 -3.62
C VAL A 47 -13.63 9.47 -3.88
N PHE A 48 -14.55 8.71 -3.27
CA PHE A 48 -15.99 8.96 -3.36
C PHE A 48 -16.70 8.97 -2.00
N ASN A 49 -15.95 8.92 -0.89
CA ASN A 49 -16.50 9.22 0.43
C ASN A 49 -16.97 10.68 0.50
N HIS A 50 -16.14 11.59 0.00
CA HIS A 50 -16.32 13.03 0.14
C HIS A 50 -15.94 13.78 -1.14
N MET A 51 -16.30 15.06 -1.17
CA MET A 51 -15.72 16.06 -2.05
C MET A 51 -14.67 16.87 -1.27
N LEU A 52 -14.18 17.98 -1.84
CA LEU A 52 -13.25 18.88 -1.17
C LEU A 52 -13.71 19.42 0.20
N ASN A 53 -12.78 20.02 0.93
CA ASN A 53 -13.03 20.59 2.25
C ASN A 53 -14.06 21.73 2.20
N SER A 54 -14.99 21.77 3.16
CA SER A 54 -16.07 22.78 3.25
C SER A 54 -15.56 24.23 3.30
N ALA A 55 -14.31 24.44 3.74
CA ALA A 55 -13.65 25.74 3.80
C ALA A 55 -12.86 26.11 2.53
N ALA A 56 -12.91 25.32 1.45
CA ALA A 56 -12.14 25.59 0.23
C ALA A 56 -12.61 26.83 -0.57
N GLY A 57 -13.74 27.44 -0.17
CA GLY A 57 -14.35 28.58 -0.84
C GLY A 57 -15.00 28.19 -2.16
N SER A 58 -14.91 29.06 -3.17
CA SER A 58 -15.50 28.84 -4.49
C SER A 58 -14.58 29.27 -5.64
N GLY A 59 -14.92 28.85 -6.86
CA GLY A 59 -14.26 29.23 -8.11
C GLY A 59 -13.73 28.03 -8.90
N ASN A 60 -12.81 28.31 -9.83
CA ASN A 60 -12.27 27.33 -10.79
C ASN A 60 -10.84 26.90 -10.43
N ARG A 61 -10.50 26.87 -9.13
CA ARG A 61 -9.12 26.66 -8.64
C ARG A 61 -8.66 25.19 -8.64
N GLY A 62 -9.49 24.26 -9.09
CA GLY A 62 -9.12 22.86 -9.30
C GLY A 62 -8.29 22.65 -10.56
N ILE A 63 -7.67 21.46 -10.71
CA ILE A 63 -6.71 21.17 -11.80
C ILE A 63 -7.29 21.35 -13.20
N CYS A 64 -8.56 21.00 -13.37
CA CYS A 64 -9.25 21.00 -14.66
C CYS A 64 -10.17 22.21 -14.83
N ASN A 65 -9.93 23.29 -14.10
CA ASN A 65 -10.70 24.53 -14.14
C ASN A 65 -12.22 24.33 -13.95
N SER A 66 -12.63 23.23 -13.32
CA SER A 66 -14.04 22.97 -13.03
C SER A 66 -14.47 23.88 -11.88
N TYR A 67 -15.59 24.57 -12.06
CA TYR A 67 -16.17 25.40 -11.02
C TYR A 67 -16.67 24.53 -9.86
N PHE A 68 -16.49 25.03 -8.63
CA PHE A 68 -17.14 24.53 -7.44
C PHE A 68 -17.51 25.69 -6.51
N ASN A 69 -18.43 25.44 -5.58
CA ASN A 69 -18.68 26.27 -4.43
C ASN A 69 -18.88 25.40 -3.19
N ALA A 70 -17.87 25.36 -2.32
CA ALA A 70 -17.86 24.52 -1.12
C ALA A 70 -18.96 24.92 -0.13
N GLU A 71 -19.13 26.24 0.10
CA GLU A 71 -20.13 26.78 1.02
C GLU A 71 -21.56 26.41 0.60
N ARG A 72 -21.83 26.45 -0.71
CA ARG A 72 -23.14 26.08 -1.27
C ARG A 72 -23.27 24.60 -1.61
N HIS A 73 -22.22 23.81 -1.40
CA HIS A 73 -22.16 22.39 -1.76
C HIS A 73 -22.51 22.16 -3.24
N ASP A 74 -22.00 23.03 -4.12
CA ASP A 74 -22.32 23.05 -5.55
C ASP A 74 -21.11 22.61 -6.38
N PHE A 75 -21.28 21.48 -7.08
CA PHE A 75 -20.26 20.82 -7.89
C PHE A 75 -20.83 20.51 -9.29
N PRO A 76 -21.03 21.52 -10.15
CA PRO A 76 -21.75 21.38 -11.41
C PRO A 76 -21.07 20.45 -12.43
N SER A 77 -19.78 20.13 -12.26
CA SER A 77 -19.07 19.19 -13.13
C SER A 77 -19.32 17.70 -12.79
N VAL A 78 -20.05 17.40 -11.71
CA VAL A 78 -20.59 16.07 -11.37
C VAL A 78 -22.13 16.07 -11.33
N PRO A 79 -22.74 17.19 -11.71
CA PRO A 79 -23.64 18.00 -10.87
C PRO A 79 -24.04 17.42 -9.49
N TYR A 80 -23.23 17.62 -8.45
CA TYR A 80 -23.72 17.52 -7.05
C TYR A 80 -24.21 18.87 -6.54
N SER A 81 -25.25 18.84 -5.72
CA SER A 81 -25.85 19.96 -5.00
C SER A 81 -25.83 19.71 -3.49
N ARG A 82 -26.23 20.69 -2.69
CA ARG A 82 -26.40 20.54 -1.23
C ARG A 82 -27.28 19.37 -0.78
N PHE A 83 -28.12 18.83 -1.65
CA PHE A 83 -28.96 17.69 -1.32
C PHE A 83 -28.22 16.35 -1.46
N ASP A 84 -27.02 16.35 -2.04
CA ASP A 84 -26.22 15.14 -2.25
C ASP A 84 -25.22 14.88 -1.10
N PHE A 85 -25.30 15.66 -0.02
CA PHE A 85 -24.40 15.59 1.13
C PHE A 85 -25.13 15.28 2.45
N ASN A 86 -24.40 14.70 3.41
CA ASN A 86 -24.93 14.19 4.68
C ASN A 86 -25.15 15.25 5.76
N ASP A 87 -25.06 16.56 5.46
CA ASP A 87 -25.31 17.65 6.42
C ASP A 87 -26.60 17.49 7.25
N PRO A 88 -27.74 17.02 6.70
CA PRO A 88 -28.96 16.83 7.50
C PRO A 88 -28.87 15.64 8.47
N ILE A 89 -27.98 14.68 8.22
CA ILE A 89 -27.83 13.44 8.99
C ILE A 89 -26.82 13.63 10.12
N CYS A 90 -25.69 14.28 9.84
CA CYS A 90 -24.68 14.56 10.86
C CYS A 90 -25.27 15.39 12.01
N LYS A 91 -25.05 14.94 13.26
CA LYS A 91 -25.59 15.57 14.48
C LYS A 91 -24.52 16.20 15.37
N THR A 92 -23.26 16.16 14.96
CA THR A 92 -22.18 16.77 15.73
C THR A 92 -22.26 18.30 15.64
N PRO A 93 -21.91 19.05 16.70
CA PRO A 93 -21.95 20.52 16.67
C PRO A 93 -21.07 21.14 15.57
N SER A 94 -19.92 20.53 15.25
CA SER A 94 -19.03 21.01 14.20
C SER A 94 -19.48 20.62 12.78
N GLY A 95 -20.29 19.56 12.65
CA GLY A 95 -20.53 18.88 11.38
C GLY A 95 -19.40 17.90 10.99
N ASP A 96 -18.33 17.82 11.78
CA ASP A 96 -17.20 16.92 11.58
C ASP A 96 -17.31 15.69 12.50
N ILE A 97 -16.48 14.68 12.23
CA ILE A 97 -16.29 13.52 13.11
C ILE A 97 -15.54 13.97 14.37
N GLU A 98 -16.15 13.78 15.54
CA GLU A 98 -15.61 14.20 16.85
C GLU A 98 -15.26 13.00 17.75
N ASN A 99 -15.89 11.84 17.53
CA ASN A 99 -15.76 10.64 18.35
C ASN A 99 -15.88 9.36 17.50
N TYR A 100 -14.78 8.62 17.39
CA TYR A 100 -14.69 7.36 16.63
C TYR A 100 -15.38 6.15 17.32
N SER A 101 -15.88 6.32 18.55
CA SER A 101 -16.70 5.32 19.24
C SER A 101 -18.18 5.38 18.83
N ASP A 102 -18.57 6.38 18.04
CA ASP A 102 -19.92 6.49 17.49
C ASP A 102 -19.88 6.21 15.98
N PRO A 103 -20.38 5.04 15.53
CA PRO A 103 -20.29 4.64 14.13
C PRO A 103 -21.20 5.48 13.23
N ILE A 104 -22.18 6.21 13.77
CA ILE A 104 -23.05 7.10 12.99
C ILE A 104 -22.25 8.32 12.54
N GLN A 105 -21.61 9.04 13.46
CA GLN A 105 -20.81 10.19 13.04
C GLN A 105 -19.64 9.79 12.15
N VAL A 106 -18.98 8.64 12.40
CA VAL A 106 -17.87 8.16 11.55
C VAL A 106 -18.28 8.01 10.08
N ARG A 107 -19.56 7.74 9.79
CA ARG A 107 -20.08 7.44 8.45
C ARG A 107 -20.97 8.51 7.81
N TYR A 108 -21.32 9.56 8.56
CA TYR A 108 -22.26 10.59 8.10
C TYR A 108 -21.81 12.02 8.40
N CYS A 109 -20.74 12.20 9.17
CA CYS A 109 -20.14 13.50 9.43
C CYS A 109 -18.85 13.66 8.64
N ARG A 110 -18.43 14.90 8.44
CA ARG A 110 -17.28 15.24 7.61
C ARG A 110 -15.98 14.75 8.25
N LEU A 111 -15.17 14.04 7.47
CA LEU A 111 -13.81 13.69 7.85
C LEU A 111 -12.92 14.94 7.68
N TYR A 112 -12.48 15.57 8.77
CA TYR A 112 -11.64 16.78 8.73
C TYR A 112 -12.22 17.90 7.82
N GLY A 113 -13.53 18.14 7.90
CA GLY A 113 -14.22 19.14 7.08
C GLY A 113 -14.45 18.75 5.62
N LEU A 114 -14.08 17.54 5.18
CA LEU A 114 -14.35 17.07 3.82
C LEU A 114 -15.85 16.83 3.62
N LEU A 115 -16.43 17.44 2.59
CA LEU A 115 -17.87 17.42 2.36
C LEU A 115 -18.38 15.99 2.06
N ASP A 116 -19.12 15.43 3.01
CA ASP A 116 -19.47 14.01 3.08
C ASP A 116 -20.67 13.67 2.18
N LEU A 117 -20.47 12.81 1.17
CA LEU A 117 -21.51 12.49 0.18
C LEU A 117 -22.58 11.56 0.78
N SER A 118 -23.83 11.71 0.35
CA SER A 118 -24.92 10.80 0.72
C SER A 118 -24.94 9.55 -0.16
N GLN A 119 -23.98 8.63 0.00
CA GLN A 119 -23.92 7.42 -0.84
C GLN A 119 -25.08 6.44 -0.61
N TRP A 120 -25.99 6.71 0.33
CA TRP A 120 -27.25 5.96 0.46
C TRP A 120 -28.30 6.35 -0.60
N LYS A 121 -28.14 7.51 -1.27
CA LYS A 121 -29.03 8.00 -2.32
C LYS A 121 -28.64 7.41 -3.68
N ASP A 122 -29.64 6.96 -4.43
CA ASP A 122 -29.41 6.33 -5.73
C ASP A 122 -28.80 7.27 -6.77
N ASP A 123 -29.15 8.56 -6.76
CA ASP A 123 -28.57 9.56 -7.66
C ASP A 123 -27.07 9.76 -7.40
N VAL A 124 -26.64 9.74 -6.14
CA VAL A 124 -25.23 9.84 -5.75
C VAL A 124 -24.48 8.58 -6.16
N ARG A 125 -25.03 7.39 -5.86
CA ARG A 125 -24.44 6.12 -6.28
C ARG A 125 -24.31 6.03 -7.80
N SER A 126 -25.30 6.48 -8.55
CA SER A 126 -25.30 6.39 -10.02
C SER A 126 -24.15 7.19 -10.62
N LYS A 127 -23.91 8.42 -10.14
CA LYS A 127 -22.76 9.25 -10.57
C LYS A 127 -21.42 8.59 -10.24
N ILE A 128 -21.31 7.94 -9.07
CA ILE A 128 -20.10 7.17 -8.69
C ILE A 128 -19.94 5.95 -9.60
N ILE A 129 -21.01 5.19 -9.85
CA ILE A 129 -21.00 4.00 -10.71
C ILE A 129 -20.58 4.36 -12.12
N ASP A 130 -21.10 5.45 -12.69
CA ASP A 130 -20.74 5.93 -14.03
C ASP A 130 -19.23 6.25 -14.11
N PHE A 131 -18.69 6.93 -13.11
CA PHE A 131 -17.26 7.21 -13.02
C PHE A 131 -16.41 5.94 -12.94
N LEU A 132 -16.80 4.98 -12.08
CA LEU A 132 -16.07 3.72 -11.92
C LEU A 132 -16.17 2.84 -13.17
N ASN A 133 -17.33 2.79 -13.82
CA ASN A 133 -17.53 2.05 -15.07
C ASN A 133 -16.74 2.67 -16.23
N HIS A 134 -16.65 3.99 -16.32
CA HIS A 134 -15.76 4.65 -17.27
C HIS A 134 -14.32 4.16 -17.10
N LEU A 135 -13.81 4.15 -15.86
CA LEU A 135 -12.46 3.61 -15.56
C LEU A 135 -12.31 2.14 -15.95
N ILE A 136 -13.31 1.29 -15.66
CA ILE A 136 -13.31 -0.14 -16.06
C ILE A 136 -13.23 -0.27 -17.58
N ASP A 137 -14.00 0.52 -18.31
CA ASP A 137 -14.04 0.50 -19.78
C ASP A 137 -12.69 0.95 -20.38
N LEU A 138 -11.98 1.87 -19.70
CA LEU A 138 -10.59 2.23 -20.05
C LEU A 138 -9.58 1.09 -19.84
N GLY A 139 -9.93 0.07 -19.05
CA GLY A 139 -9.12 -1.13 -18.84
C GLY A 139 -8.47 -1.25 -17.46
N VAL A 140 -8.89 -0.47 -16.45
CA VAL A 140 -8.37 -0.64 -15.08
C VAL A 140 -8.82 -2.00 -14.50
N ALA A 141 -8.00 -2.62 -13.66
CA ALA A 141 -8.26 -3.94 -13.10
C ALA A 141 -8.98 -3.90 -11.74
N GLY A 142 -9.07 -2.74 -11.10
CA GLY A 142 -9.65 -2.64 -9.76
C GLY A 142 -9.42 -1.29 -9.08
N PHE A 143 -9.79 -1.23 -7.81
CA PHE A 143 -9.92 0.01 -7.05
C PHE A 143 -9.41 -0.11 -5.60
N ARG A 144 -8.66 0.91 -5.16
CA ARG A 144 -8.58 1.29 -3.74
C ARG A 144 -9.78 2.18 -3.45
N ILE A 145 -10.66 1.77 -2.56
CA ILE A 145 -11.71 2.66 -2.06
C ILE A 145 -11.11 3.44 -0.88
N ASP A 146 -10.82 4.72 -1.12
CA ASP A 146 -10.34 5.67 -0.12
C ASP A 146 -11.38 5.89 0.99
N ALA A 147 -10.93 6.08 2.22
CA ALA A 147 -11.78 6.41 3.36
C ALA A 147 -13.00 5.47 3.51
N ALA A 148 -12.88 4.20 3.11
CA ALA A 148 -13.99 3.25 3.09
C ALA A 148 -14.61 3.05 4.48
N LYS A 149 -13.84 3.22 5.55
CA LYS A 149 -14.33 3.24 6.95
C LYS A 149 -15.49 4.21 7.17
N HIS A 150 -15.48 5.31 6.42
CA HIS A 150 -16.42 6.43 6.51
C HIS A 150 -17.62 6.27 5.57
N ILE A 151 -17.70 5.17 4.82
CA ILE A 151 -18.85 4.85 3.98
C ILE A 151 -19.51 3.61 4.57
N ARG A 152 -20.83 3.53 4.54
CA ARG A 152 -21.50 2.30 4.97
C ARG A 152 -21.11 1.10 4.09
N PRO A 153 -20.86 -0.08 4.68
CA PRO A 153 -20.58 -1.29 3.92
C PRO A 153 -21.71 -1.66 2.95
N GLU A 154 -22.98 -1.34 3.26
CA GLU A 154 -24.13 -1.55 2.36
C GLU A 154 -24.06 -0.65 1.13
N ASP A 155 -23.69 0.62 1.31
CA ASP A 155 -23.66 1.61 0.23
C ASP A 155 -22.53 1.28 -0.75
N ILE A 156 -21.35 0.88 -0.24
CA ILE A 156 -20.27 0.32 -1.06
C ILE A 156 -20.77 -0.93 -1.80
N ASN A 157 -21.49 -1.83 -1.13
CA ASN A 157 -21.97 -3.07 -1.76
C ASN A 157 -22.90 -2.79 -2.96
N VAL A 158 -23.85 -1.87 -2.80
CA VAL A 158 -24.76 -1.48 -3.89
C VAL A 158 -24.00 -0.88 -5.07
N ILE A 159 -23.00 -0.04 -4.83
CA ILE A 159 -22.14 0.49 -5.88
C ILE A 159 -21.41 -0.66 -6.61
N LEU A 160 -20.73 -1.52 -5.85
CA LEU A 160 -19.89 -2.59 -6.39
C LEU A 160 -20.67 -3.65 -7.18
N THR A 161 -21.92 -3.96 -6.78
CA THR A 161 -22.77 -4.92 -7.51
C THR A 161 -23.24 -4.40 -8.86
N LYS A 162 -23.31 -3.07 -9.04
CA LYS A 162 -23.70 -2.40 -10.29
C LYS A 162 -22.53 -2.09 -11.23
N LEU A 163 -21.28 -2.36 -10.82
CA LEU A 163 -20.13 -2.18 -11.70
C LEU A 163 -20.11 -3.19 -12.86
N ASN A 164 -19.56 -2.78 -13.99
CA ASN A 164 -19.25 -3.63 -15.13
C ASN A 164 -18.24 -4.73 -14.76
N ASN A 165 -18.21 -5.79 -15.57
CA ASN A 165 -17.06 -6.69 -15.58
C ASN A 165 -15.88 -5.99 -16.27
N LEU A 166 -14.66 -6.44 -15.97
CA LEU A 166 -13.43 -5.92 -16.56
C LEU A 166 -13.43 -6.04 -18.09
N ASN A 167 -12.76 -5.10 -18.74
CA ASN A 167 -12.70 -5.02 -20.20
C ASN A 167 -12.14 -6.31 -20.83
N ALA A 168 -12.97 -7.01 -21.60
CA ALA A 168 -12.67 -8.32 -22.18
C ALA A 168 -11.51 -8.32 -23.20
N ARG A 169 -10.99 -7.14 -23.57
CA ARG A 169 -9.77 -7.02 -24.37
C ARG A 169 -8.53 -7.57 -23.65
N TRP A 170 -8.44 -7.38 -22.34
CA TRP A 170 -7.27 -7.76 -21.55
C TRP A 170 -7.58 -8.77 -20.44
N PHE A 171 -8.85 -8.92 -20.07
CA PHE A 171 -9.27 -9.79 -18.97
C PHE A 171 -10.24 -10.87 -19.46
N THR A 172 -10.24 -12.02 -18.79
CA THR A 172 -11.18 -13.10 -19.06
C THR A 172 -12.63 -12.60 -18.91
N LYS A 173 -13.51 -12.93 -19.86
CA LYS A 173 -14.93 -12.53 -19.80
C LYS A 173 -15.54 -12.92 -18.46
N GLY A 174 -16.22 -11.97 -17.81
CA GLY A 174 -16.83 -12.17 -16.48
C GLY A 174 -15.94 -11.82 -15.29
N SER A 175 -14.68 -11.42 -15.52
CA SER A 175 -13.79 -10.95 -14.45
C SER A 175 -14.37 -9.72 -13.76
N ARG A 176 -14.42 -9.72 -12.42
CA ARG A 176 -14.84 -8.57 -11.61
C ARG A 176 -13.63 -7.72 -11.23
N PRO A 177 -13.80 -6.40 -11.04
CA PRO A 177 -12.72 -5.54 -10.55
C PRO A 177 -12.23 -6.00 -9.18
N PHE A 178 -10.91 -5.97 -8.99
CA PHE A 178 -10.30 -6.26 -7.69
C PHE A 178 -10.51 -5.08 -6.74
N ILE A 179 -11.14 -5.34 -5.59
CA ILE A 179 -11.47 -4.30 -4.62
C ILE A 179 -10.64 -4.48 -3.36
N TYR A 180 -10.01 -3.40 -2.92
CA TYR A 180 -9.48 -3.28 -1.56
C TYR A 180 -9.91 -1.95 -0.95
N GLN A 181 -10.40 -2.02 0.28
CA GLN A 181 -11.03 -0.92 0.99
C GLN A 181 -10.07 -0.40 2.05
N GLU A 182 -9.87 0.92 2.08
CA GLU A 182 -9.16 1.54 3.19
C GLU A 182 -10.05 1.58 4.43
N VAL A 183 -9.79 0.68 5.35
CA VAL A 183 -10.39 0.71 6.68
C VAL A 183 -9.26 0.66 7.69
N ILE A 184 -9.01 1.80 8.31
CA ILE A 184 -8.06 1.89 9.42
C ILE A 184 -8.73 1.28 10.66
N ASP A 185 -8.30 0.08 11.04
CA ASP A 185 -8.82 -0.64 12.22
C ASP A 185 -7.65 -1.21 13.01
N LEU A 186 -7.26 -0.52 14.09
CA LEU A 186 -6.24 -0.97 15.04
C LEU A 186 -6.87 -1.62 16.29
N GLY A 187 -8.20 -1.81 16.32
CA GLY A 187 -8.98 -2.20 17.50
C GLY A 187 -9.38 -1.01 18.39
N GLY A 188 -10.39 -1.22 19.25
CA GLY A 188 -10.83 -0.23 20.23
C GLY A 188 -11.79 0.85 19.70
N GLU A 189 -12.26 0.73 18.46
CA GLU A 189 -13.22 1.66 17.86
C GLU A 189 -14.52 0.94 17.43
N ALA A 190 -15.57 1.71 17.15
CA ALA A 190 -16.89 1.16 16.86
C ALA A 190 -17.02 0.51 15.47
N VAL A 191 -16.25 0.98 14.49
CA VAL A 191 -16.26 0.44 13.12
C VAL A 191 -15.15 -0.58 12.97
N GLN A 192 -15.52 -1.79 12.55
CA GLN A 192 -14.59 -2.91 12.37
C GLN A 192 -14.36 -3.20 10.89
N SER A 193 -13.13 -3.58 10.55
CA SER A 193 -12.74 -4.01 9.20
C SER A 193 -13.56 -5.20 8.68
N SER A 194 -14.02 -6.07 9.58
CA SER A 194 -14.82 -7.26 9.26
C SER A 194 -16.16 -6.94 8.59
N GLU A 195 -16.74 -5.77 8.84
CA GLU A 195 -17.98 -5.30 8.22
C GLU A 195 -17.85 -5.18 6.68
N TYR A 196 -16.63 -5.01 6.18
CA TYR A 196 -16.32 -4.74 4.77
C TYR A 196 -15.90 -5.99 3.98
N PHE A 197 -15.81 -7.17 4.62
CA PHE A 197 -15.29 -8.39 3.99
C PHE A 197 -16.13 -8.91 2.82
N ARG A 198 -17.42 -8.57 2.75
CA ARG A 198 -18.30 -8.95 1.63
C ARG A 198 -18.02 -8.15 0.36
N ASN A 199 -17.38 -7.00 0.48
CA ASN A 199 -17.15 -6.05 -0.62
C ASN A 199 -15.79 -6.24 -1.30
N GLY A 200 -14.86 -6.94 -0.66
CA GLY A 200 -13.51 -7.15 -1.19
C GLY A 200 -12.49 -7.39 -0.09
N ARG A 201 -11.23 -7.10 -0.41
CA ARG A 201 -10.16 -7.05 0.58
C ARG A 201 -10.23 -5.75 1.39
N VAL A 202 -9.49 -5.71 2.48
CA VAL A 202 -9.37 -4.57 3.39
C VAL A 202 -7.90 -4.34 3.72
N THR A 203 -7.49 -3.09 3.84
CA THR A 203 -6.14 -2.72 4.27
C THR A 203 -5.88 -3.17 5.72
N GLU A 204 -4.89 -4.04 5.93
CA GLU A 204 -4.53 -4.53 7.27
C GLU A 204 -3.44 -3.63 7.88
N PHE A 205 -3.85 -2.52 8.51
CA PHE A 205 -2.93 -1.55 9.10
C PHE A 205 -2.15 -2.09 10.30
N LYS A 206 -2.67 -3.13 10.99
CA LYS A 206 -1.92 -3.79 12.07
C LYS A 206 -0.63 -4.45 11.55
N TYR A 207 -0.62 -4.86 10.28
CA TYR A 207 0.53 -5.52 9.66
C TYR A 207 1.80 -4.67 9.75
N GLY A 208 1.79 -3.47 9.16
CA GLY A 208 2.95 -2.59 9.12
C GLY A 208 3.36 -2.09 10.52
N MET A 209 2.37 -1.77 11.35
CA MET A 209 2.58 -1.31 12.73
C MET A 209 3.25 -2.37 13.61
N GLN A 210 2.72 -3.60 13.62
CA GLN A 210 3.25 -4.68 14.45
C GLN A 210 4.63 -5.13 13.92
N LEU A 211 4.81 -5.24 12.60
CA LEU A 211 6.10 -5.62 12.01
C LEU A 211 7.17 -4.56 12.29
N GLY A 212 6.80 -3.28 12.20
CA GLY A 212 7.65 -2.15 12.57
C GLY A 212 8.07 -2.22 14.05
N THR A 213 7.12 -2.43 14.96
CA THR A 213 7.39 -2.63 16.40
C THR A 213 8.38 -3.77 16.65
N VAL A 214 8.17 -4.92 16.00
CA VAL A 214 9.04 -6.10 16.11
C VAL A 214 10.46 -5.81 15.61
N LEU A 215 10.60 -5.23 14.41
CA LEU A 215 11.91 -4.97 13.82
C LEU A 215 12.67 -3.83 14.49
N ARG A 216 11.96 -2.88 15.11
CA ARG A 216 12.56 -1.86 15.98
C ARG A 216 12.91 -2.39 17.38
N LYS A 217 12.54 -3.63 17.70
CA LYS A 217 12.75 -4.27 19.02
C LYS A 217 12.05 -3.50 20.16
N TRP A 218 10.93 -2.84 19.85
CA TRP A 218 10.18 -2.04 20.82
C TRP A 218 9.33 -2.93 21.72
N ASN A 219 9.15 -2.52 22.98
CA ASN A 219 8.36 -3.25 23.97
C ASN A 219 8.74 -4.73 24.06
N GLU A 220 10.06 -5.00 24.01
CA GLU A 220 10.65 -6.35 24.05
C GLU A 220 10.18 -7.30 22.93
N GLN A 221 9.54 -6.79 21.88
CA GLN A 221 9.14 -7.58 20.72
C GLN A 221 10.37 -8.09 19.96
N LYS A 222 10.26 -9.34 19.49
CA LYS A 222 11.38 -10.08 18.87
C LYS A 222 10.92 -10.74 17.58
N MET A 223 11.83 -10.91 16.63
CA MET A 223 11.50 -11.62 15.38
C MET A 223 11.07 -13.07 15.63
N ALA A 224 11.54 -13.73 16.69
CA ALA A 224 11.08 -15.08 17.06
C ALA A 224 9.55 -15.16 17.26
N ASN A 225 8.91 -14.07 17.70
CA ASN A 225 7.45 -14.02 17.87
C ASN A 225 6.71 -14.15 16.52
N LEU A 226 7.37 -13.83 15.40
CA LEU A 226 6.79 -13.88 14.06
C LEU A 226 6.54 -15.31 13.56
N LYS A 227 6.87 -16.35 14.35
CA LYS A 227 6.55 -17.75 14.03
C LYS A 227 5.06 -18.00 13.76
N SER A 228 4.20 -17.25 14.45
CA SER A 228 2.74 -17.31 14.31
C SER A 228 2.16 -16.11 13.54
N TRP A 229 2.99 -15.40 12.75
CA TRP A 229 2.58 -14.17 12.05
C TRP A 229 1.35 -14.34 11.15
N GLY A 230 0.44 -13.37 11.20
CA GLY A 230 -0.84 -13.39 10.48
C GLY A 230 -2.03 -13.36 11.44
N GLU A 231 -3.01 -14.25 11.24
CA GLU A 231 -4.29 -14.22 11.98
C GLU A 231 -4.12 -14.37 13.51
N SER A 232 -3.13 -15.13 13.98
CA SER A 232 -2.83 -15.26 15.41
C SER A 232 -2.34 -13.96 16.07
N TRP A 233 -2.00 -12.95 15.27
CA TRP A 233 -1.65 -11.60 15.74
C TRP A 233 -2.85 -10.64 15.73
N HIS A 234 -4.07 -11.18 15.77
CA HIS A 234 -5.34 -10.43 15.70
C HIS A 234 -5.49 -9.62 14.40
N MET A 235 -4.88 -10.12 13.33
CA MET A 235 -5.08 -9.64 11.98
C MET A 235 -6.25 -10.39 11.33
N MET A 236 -6.81 -9.80 10.28
CA MET A 236 -7.91 -10.37 9.52
C MET A 236 -7.50 -11.65 8.77
N PRO A 237 -8.48 -12.44 8.25
CA PRO A 237 -8.16 -13.58 7.41
C PRO A 237 -7.25 -13.21 6.23
N SER A 238 -6.25 -14.06 5.94
CA SER A 238 -5.25 -13.78 4.90
C SER A 238 -5.86 -13.51 3.51
N ASN A 239 -6.98 -14.15 3.19
CA ASN A 239 -7.72 -13.92 1.94
C ASN A 239 -8.51 -12.60 1.89
N LYS A 240 -8.65 -11.89 3.03
CA LYS A 240 -9.22 -10.55 3.13
C LYS A 240 -8.16 -9.46 3.25
N ALA A 241 -6.95 -9.80 3.72
CA ALA A 241 -5.89 -8.83 3.97
C ALA A 241 -5.25 -8.28 2.68
N PHE A 242 -5.14 -6.96 2.62
CA PHE A 242 -4.26 -6.22 1.72
C PHE A 242 -3.16 -5.57 2.58
N VAL A 243 -1.93 -6.05 2.46
CA VAL A 243 -0.84 -5.78 3.41
C VAL A 243 0.26 -4.94 2.80
N PHE A 244 0.91 -4.15 3.65
CA PHE A 244 2.01 -3.27 3.30
C PHE A 244 2.83 -2.94 4.56
N VAL A 245 4.09 -2.59 4.38
CA VAL A 245 4.94 -2.09 5.48
C VAL A 245 4.57 -0.64 5.79
N ASP A 246 4.44 0.18 4.76
CA ASP A 246 4.02 1.58 4.81
C ASP A 246 3.01 1.90 3.68
N ASN A 247 2.28 2.99 3.87
CA ASN A 247 1.48 3.63 2.83
C ASN A 247 1.89 5.10 2.70
N HIS A 248 1.22 5.83 1.81
CA HIS A 248 1.55 7.21 1.52
C HIS A 248 1.23 8.15 2.70
N ASP A 249 0.24 7.85 3.55
CA ASP A 249 -0.06 8.62 4.77
C ASP A 249 0.97 8.34 5.88
N ASN A 250 1.07 7.08 6.30
CA ASN A 250 1.77 6.72 7.52
C ASN A 250 3.29 6.78 7.40
N GLN A 251 3.83 6.82 6.18
CA GLN A 251 5.24 7.13 5.98
C GLN A 251 5.62 8.58 6.33
N ARG A 252 4.61 9.46 6.48
CA ARG A 252 4.72 10.86 6.92
C ARG A 252 4.27 11.06 8.36
N GLY A 253 3.87 9.99 9.04
CA GLY A 253 3.24 10.06 10.37
C GLY A 253 1.74 10.37 10.34
N HIS A 254 1.11 10.46 9.15
CA HIS A 254 -0.34 10.62 9.03
C HIS A 254 -1.03 9.24 9.11
N GLY A 255 -2.19 9.15 9.74
CA GLY A 255 -2.91 7.88 9.85
C GLY A 255 -2.31 6.92 10.88
N SER A 256 -2.31 5.62 10.58
CA SER A 256 -2.11 4.57 11.59
C SER A 256 -0.70 4.00 11.71
N GLY A 257 -0.33 3.68 12.96
CA GLY A 257 0.92 3.03 13.36
C GLY A 257 2.01 3.99 13.86
N GLY A 258 1.90 5.29 13.60
CA GLY A 258 2.80 6.32 14.12
C GLY A 258 4.28 6.02 13.85
N SER A 259 5.14 6.26 14.85
CA SER A 259 6.59 6.10 14.73
C SER A 259 7.08 4.66 14.56
N SER A 260 6.21 3.66 14.75
CA SER A 260 6.57 2.25 14.55
C SER A 260 6.80 1.93 13.07
N ILE A 261 6.11 2.64 12.16
CA ILE A 261 6.15 2.41 10.73
C ILE A 261 7.59 2.56 10.20
N LEU A 262 8.03 1.57 9.44
CA LEU A 262 9.30 1.59 8.74
C LEU A 262 9.08 2.14 7.33
N THR A 263 9.96 3.04 6.90
CA THR A 263 9.87 3.70 5.59
C THR A 263 11.24 3.70 4.91
N PHE A 264 11.33 4.21 3.68
CA PHE A 264 12.62 4.37 3.01
C PHE A 264 13.64 5.23 3.79
N TRP A 265 13.19 6.05 4.75
CA TRP A 265 14.07 6.80 5.67
C TRP A 265 14.82 5.91 6.66
N ASN A 266 14.39 4.66 6.84
CA ASN A 266 15.06 3.63 7.62
C ASN A 266 15.46 2.46 6.71
N PRO A 267 16.29 2.68 5.67
CA PRO A 267 16.40 1.77 4.51
C PRO A 267 16.88 0.36 4.88
N ARG A 268 17.70 0.24 5.93
CA ARG A 268 18.20 -1.05 6.41
C ARG A 268 17.08 -1.93 6.98
N LEU A 269 16.32 -1.42 7.93
CA LEU A 269 15.19 -2.14 8.55
C LEU A 269 14.01 -2.25 7.58
N TYR A 270 13.78 -1.23 6.75
CA TYR A 270 12.72 -1.24 5.74
C TYR A 270 12.86 -2.39 4.76
N LYS A 271 14.07 -2.62 4.24
CA LYS A 271 14.35 -3.77 3.37
C LYS A 271 14.13 -5.11 4.05
N MET A 272 14.43 -5.23 5.34
CA MET A 272 14.12 -6.44 6.11
C MET A 272 12.60 -6.63 6.27
N ALA A 273 11.87 -5.56 6.56
CA ALA A 273 10.41 -5.60 6.70
C ALA A 273 9.73 -6.02 5.39
N VAL A 274 10.13 -5.40 4.28
CA VAL A 274 9.62 -5.73 2.94
C VAL A 274 10.04 -7.15 2.53
N GLY A 275 11.28 -7.55 2.81
CA GLY A 275 11.77 -8.91 2.57
C GLY A 275 10.98 -9.97 3.34
N PHE A 276 10.71 -9.74 4.64
CA PHE A 276 9.87 -10.63 5.44
C PHE A 276 8.44 -10.68 4.90
N MET A 277 7.84 -9.53 4.58
CA MET A 277 6.50 -9.46 3.99
C MET A 277 6.38 -10.23 2.68
N LEU A 278 7.38 -10.11 1.80
CA LEU A 278 7.35 -10.79 0.50
C LEU A 278 7.62 -12.29 0.62
N ALA A 279 8.43 -12.72 1.59
CA ALA A 279 8.67 -14.14 1.87
C ALA A 279 7.49 -14.84 2.57
N HIS A 280 6.75 -14.14 3.43
CA HIS A 280 5.65 -14.70 4.22
C HIS A 280 4.35 -14.85 3.38
N PRO A 281 3.59 -15.95 3.48
CA PRO A 281 2.43 -16.20 2.61
C PRO A 281 1.19 -15.35 2.93
N TYR A 282 1.14 -14.70 4.10
CA TYR A 282 -0.02 -13.92 4.54
C TYR A 282 -0.31 -12.71 3.63
N GLY A 283 -1.59 -12.55 3.26
CA GLY A 283 -2.12 -11.36 2.61
C GLY A 283 -1.73 -11.17 1.13
N PHE A 284 -2.37 -10.18 0.50
CA PHE A 284 -1.96 -9.66 -0.80
C PHE A 284 -1.04 -8.44 -0.58
N THR A 285 0.18 -8.49 -1.09
CA THR A 285 1.25 -7.54 -0.75
C THR A 285 1.27 -6.33 -1.68
N ARG A 286 1.33 -5.12 -1.13
CA ARG A 286 1.67 -3.89 -1.84
C ARG A 286 3.04 -3.39 -1.40
N ILE A 287 3.84 -2.96 -2.37
CA ILE A 287 5.10 -2.26 -2.15
C ILE A 287 4.87 -0.77 -2.36
N MET A 288 5.41 0.05 -1.44
CA MET A 288 5.39 1.49 -1.60
C MET A 288 6.49 1.94 -2.56
N SER A 289 6.24 3.00 -3.32
CA SER A 289 7.25 3.69 -4.11
C SER A 289 7.07 5.19 -3.93
N SER A 290 8.08 5.85 -3.37
CA SER A 290 7.95 7.17 -2.79
C SER A 290 8.76 8.21 -3.56
N TYR A 291 8.62 9.45 -3.10
CA TYR A 291 9.53 10.56 -3.40
C TYR A 291 10.14 11.11 -2.11
N TRP A 292 11.29 11.75 -2.24
CA TRP A 292 11.95 12.46 -1.17
C TRP A 292 11.27 13.80 -0.91
N TRP A 293 11.15 14.18 0.36
CA TRP A 293 10.76 15.54 0.77
C TRP A 293 11.66 16.02 1.92
N PRO A 294 11.82 17.34 2.10
CA PRO A 294 12.67 17.90 3.14
C PRO A 294 11.99 17.80 4.51
N LYS A 295 12.05 16.62 5.15
CA LYS A 295 11.51 16.43 6.50
C LYS A 295 12.05 17.46 7.48
N ASP A 296 11.17 18.06 8.26
CA ASP A 296 11.51 18.97 9.36
C ASP A 296 10.81 18.50 10.64
N ILE A 297 11.52 17.68 11.43
CA ILE A 297 10.96 17.11 12.65
C ILE A 297 11.13 18.09 13.80
N GLN A 298 10.02 18.70 14.23
CA GLN A 298 9.96 19.55 15.42
C GLN A 298 8.97 18.96 16.42
N ASN A 299 9.41 18.78 17.66
CA ASN A 299 8.61 18.16 18.74
C ASN A 299 7.95 16.82 18.32
N GLY A 300 8.65 16.01 17.53
CA GLY A 300 8.17 14.70 17.07
C GLY A 300 7.20 14.72 15.89
N THR A 301 6.90 15.89 15.31
CA THR A 301 6.03 16.05 14.14
C THR A 301 6.83 16.59 12.96
N ASP A 302 6.56 16.10 11.75
CA ASP A 302 7.16 16.61 10.52
C ASP A 302 6.39 17.83 10.01
N LEU A 303 6.93 19.04 10.16
CA LEU A 303 6.28 20.27 9.68
C LEU A 303 6.18 20.35 8.15
N ASN A 304 6.89 19.47 7.43
CA ASN A 304 6.89 19.38 5.97
C ASN A 304 6.21 18.10 5.45
N ASP A 305 5.40 17.43 6.28
CA ASP A 305 4.61 16.26 5.88
C ASP A 305 3.64 16.52 4.72
N TRP A 306 3.24 17.76 4.50
CA TRP A 306 2.34 18.19 3.45
C TRP A 306 2.98 18.19 2.06
N VAL A 307 4.32 18.21 1.97
CA VAL A 307 5.04 18.46 0.71
C VAL A 307 4.64 17.47 -0.38
N GLY A 308 4.20 18.03 -1.51
CA GLY A 308 3.81 17.28 -2.70
C GLY A 308 4.98 16.61 -3.43
N PRO A 309 4.71 15.90 -4.54
CA PRO A 309 5.74 15.23 -5.33
C PRO A 309 6.79 16.22 -5.88
N PRO A 310 7.97 15.75 -6.33
CA PRO A 310 8.95 16.59 -6.99
C PRO A 310 8.32 17.37 -8.13
N SER A 311 8.42 18.69 -8.08
CA SER A 311 7.65 19.60 -8.94
C SER A 311 8.54 20.65 -9.60
N ASN A 312 8.15 21.10 -10.78
CA ASN A 312 8.69 22.33 -11.38
C ASN A 312 8.03 23.56 -10.72
N SER A 313 8.57 24.76 -11.00
CA SER A 313 8.07 26.02 -10.44
C SER A 313 6.61 26.33 -10.80
N ASP A 314 6.13 25.82 -11.93
CA ASP A 314 4.74 25.94 -12.39
C ASP A 314 3.77 24.95 -11.71
N GLY A 315 4.27 24.05 -10.85
CA GLY A 315 3.48 23.02 -10.20
C GLY A 315 3.22 21.78 -11.07
N SER A 316 3.83 21.64 -12.25
CA SER A 316 3.88 20.36 -12.96
C SER A 316 4.79 19.36 -12.21
N ILE A 317 4.47 18.06 -12.28
CA ILE A 317 5.26 17.02 -11.61
C ILE A 317 6.50 16.71 -12.48
N LYS A 318 7.67 16.62 -11.85
CA LYS A 318 8.92 16.26 -12.54
C LYS A 318 8.86 14.80 -13.03
N PRO A 319 9.38 14.50 -14.24
CA PRO A 319 9.43 13.14 -14.73
C PRO A 319 10.36 12.27 -13.86
N VAL A 320 10.06 10.97 -13.81
CA VAL A 320 10.99 9.98 -13.26
C VAL A 320 12.10 9.75 -14.27
N THR A 321 13.34 10.05 -13.90
CA THR A 321 14.53 9.72 -14.71
C THR A 321 15.17 8.46 -14.17
N ILE A 322 15.74 7.63 -15.06
CA ILE A 322 16.42 6.39 -14.69
C ILE A 322 17.91 6.56 -14.94
N TYR A 323 18.73 6.33 -13.90
CA TYR A 323 20.18 6.34 -14.00
C TYR A 323 20.73 5.01 -14.53
N ALA A 324 22.01 4.98 -14.91
CA ALA A 324 22.66 3.79 -15.46
C ALA A 324 22.70 2.60 -14.47
N ASN A 325 22.66 2.87 -13.17
CA ASN A 325 22.55 1.86 -12.11
C ASN A 325 21.10 1.48 -11.77
N GLU A 326 20.15 1.78 -12.67
CA GLU A 326 18.72 1.47 -12.56
C GLU A 326 17.94 2.20 -11.44
N THR A 327 18.60 3.05 -10.65
CA THR A 327 17.93 3.89 -9.65
C THR A 327 17.27 5.12 -10.29
N CYS A 328 16.42 5.81 -9.53
CA CYS A 328 15.68 6.97 -10.03
C CYS A 328 16.33 8.30 -9.65
N GLY A 329 16.15 9.30 -10.52
CA GLY A 329 16.51 10.68 -10.29
C GLY A 329 15.33 11.58 -9.95
N ASN A 330 15.54 12.91 -9.99
CA ASN A 330 14.52 13.93 -9.74
C ASN A 330 13.79 13.85 -8.39
N GLY A 331 14.44 13.28 -7.37
CA GLY A 331 13.85 13.14 -6.02
C GLY A 331 12.90 11.96 -5.88
N TRP A 332 12.76 11.10 -6.89
CA TRP A 332 12.02 9.84 -6.77
C TRP A 332 12.87 8.78 -6.08
N ILE A 333 12.32 8.12 -5.05
CA ILE A 333 13.05 7.10 -4.27
C ILE A 333 13.10 5.76 -5.00
N CYS A 334 11.99 5.36 -5.60
CA CYS A 334 11.85 4.12 -6.35
C CYS A 334 12.29 2.86 -5.57
N GLU A 335 11.73 2.64 -4.37
CA GLU A 335 11.99 1.46 -3.55
C GLU A 335 11.73 0.16 -4.32
N HIS A 336 10.73 0.15 -5.20
CA HIS A 336 10.43 -0.99 -6.09
C HIS A 336 11.58 -1.38 -7.05
N ARG A 337 12.58 -0.51 -7.24
CA ARG A 337 13.79 -0.75 -8.06
C ARG A 337 15.01 -1.14 -7.24
N TRP A 338 14.95 -1.06 -5.92
CA TRP A 338 16.05 -1.54 -5.09
C TRP A 338 16.20 -3.04 -5.28
N ASP A 339 17.40 -3.52 -5.56
CA ASP A 339 17.65 -4.93 -5.89
C ASP A 339 17.05 -5.87 -4.85
N GLU A 340 17.20 -5.54 -3.56
CA GLU A 340 16.72 -6.35 -2.45
C GLU A 340 15.19 -6.44 -2.42
N ILE A 341 14.49 -5.39 -2.86
CA ILE A 341 13.01 -5.37 -2.91
C ILE A 341 12.52 -6.04 -4.20
N ARG A 342 13.07 -5.65 -5.36
CA ARG A 342 12.73 -6.23 -6.67
C ARG A 342 12.95 -7.75 -6.67
N ASN A 343 14.09 -8.20 -6.16
CA ASN A 343 14.39 -9.63 -6.12
C ASN A 343 13.48 -10.37 -5.13
N MET A 344 13.01 -9.72 -4.06
CA MET A 344 12.02 -10.32 -3.17
C MET A 344 10.61 -10.35 -3.76
N VAL A 345 10.27 -9.46 -4.69
CA VAL A 345 9.04 -9.61 -5.51
C VAL A 345 9.14 -10.87 -6.36
N ILE A 346 10.29 -11.09 -7.00
CA ILE A 346 10.55 -12.31 -7.77
C ILE A 346 10.51 -13.54 -6.84
N PHE A 347 11.14 -13.47 -5.67
CA PHE A 347 11.06 -14.53 -4.66
C PHE A 347 9.60 -14.89 -4.37
N ARG A 348 8.74 -13.90 -4.07
CA ARG A 348 7.31 -14.12 -3.80
C ARG A 348 6.59 -14.83 -4.94
N ASN A 349 6.89 -14.46 -6.19
CA ASN A 349 6.33 -15.11 -7.37
C ASN A 349 6.78 -16.58 -7.47
N VAL A 350 8.07 -16.84 -7.28
CA VAL A 350 8.64 -18.20 -7.32
C VAL A 350 8.00 -19.10 -6.26
N VAL A 351 7.84 -18.60 -5.04
CA VAL A 351 7.31 -19.38 -3.91
C VAL A 351 5.79 -19.32 -3.77
N TYR A 352 5.08 -18.77 -4.76
CA TYR A 352 3.63 -18.60 -4.67
C TYR A 352 2.92 -19.94 -4.41
N GLY A 353 1.92 -19.92 -3.52
CA GLY A 353 1.13 -21.09 -3.11
C GLY A 353 1.76 -22.00 -2.05
N GLU A 354 3.07 -21.88 -1.77
CA GLU A 354 3.74 -22.81 -0.84
C GLU A 354 3.53 -22.43 0.64
N PRO A 355 3.35 -23.38 1.57
CA PRO A 355 3.29 -23.09 3.00
C PRO A 355 4.68 -22.73 3.57
N ILE A 356 4.70 -22.17 4.77
CA ILE A 356 5.93 -22.03 5.57
C ILE A 356 6.37 -23.41 6.05
N THR A 357 7.66 -23.70 5.94
CA THR A 357 8.31 -24.91 6.46
C THR A 357 9.61 -24.53 7.15
N ASN A 358 10.19 -25.46 7.93
CA ASN A 358 11.55 -25.31 8.49
C ASN A 358 11.76 -23.98 9.24
N TRP A 359 10.76 -23.54 10.00
CA TRP A 359 10.93 -22.37 10.86
C TRP A 359 12.03 -22.65 11.88
N TRP A 360 12.98 -21.74 11.98
CA TRP A 360 14.02 -21.72 13.00
C TRP A 360 14.14 -20.33 13.59
N ASP A 361 14.40 -20.25 14.89
CA ASP A 361 14.73 -19.02 15.57
C ASP A 361 15.69 -19.31 16.72
N ASN A 362 16.41 -18.27 17.18
CA ASN A 362 17.30 -18.35 18.32
C ASN A 362 16.64 -17.87 19.63
N ASN A 363 15.30 -17.90 19.72
CA ASN A 363 14.50 -17.25 20.76
C ASN A 363 14.70 -15.73 20.89
N ASN A 364 15.27 -15.08 19.86
CA ASN A 364 15.48 -13.64 19.80
C ASN A 364 15.23 -13.07 18.39
N ASN A 365 16.20 -12.36 17.78
CA ASN A 365 16.00 -11.69 16.50
C ASN A 365 16.76 -12.32 15.33
N GLN A 366 17.24 -13.55 15.49
CA GLN A 366 17.69 -14.37 14.37
C GLN A 366 16.61 -15.39 14.04
N VAL A 367 16.08 -15.33 12.82
CA VAL A 367 15.00 -16.22 12.37
C VAL A 367 15.26 -16.68 10.94
N ALA A 368 14.73 -17.84 10.60
CA ALA A 368 14.77 -18.38 9.25
C ALA A 368 13.51 -19.21 8.98
N PHE A 369 13.11 -19.28 7.72
CA PHE A 369 12.05 -20.19 7.31
C PHE A 369 12.12 -20.47 5.81
N GLY A 370 11.56 -21.61 5.44
CA GLY A 370 11.37 -22.02 4.06
C GLY A 370 9.96 -21.74 3.56
N ARG A 371 9.84 -21.69 2.24
CA ARG A 371 8.59 -21.86 1.50
C ARG A 371 8.73 -23.17 0.73
N ALA A 372 7.90 -24.15 1.10
CA ALA A 372 8.09 -25.57 0.81
C ALA A 372 8.72 -25.85 -0.56
N GLY A 373 9.93 -26.40 -0.57
CA GLY A 373 10.65 -26.81 -1.79
C GLY A 373 11.11 -25.70 -2.74
N LYS A 374 10.72 -24.43 -2.53
CA LYS A 374 10.91 -23.36 -3.52
C LYS A 374 11.79 -22.20 -3.06
N GLY A 375 11.80 -21.85 -1.78
CA GLY A 375 12.65 -20.77 -1.27
C GLY A 375 12.99 -20.88 0.20
N PHE A 376 14.03 -20.17 0.64
CA PHE A 376 14.46 -20.10 2.03
C PHE A 376 15.02 -18.71 2.35
N VAL A 377 14.68 -18.17 3.51
CA VAL A 377 15.12 -16.86 3.98
C VAL A 377 15.72 -16.95 5.39
N VAL A 378 16.73 -16.13 5.66
CA VAL A 378 17.40 -16.03 6.96
C VAL A 378 17.59 -14.55 7.31
N PHE A 379 17.16 -14.13 8.49
CA PHE A 379 17.27 -12.77 9.00
C PHE A 379 18.13 -12.73 10.26
N ASN A 380 18.95 -11.69 10.40
CA ASN A 380 19.70 -11.39 11.62
C ASN A 380 19.43 -9.93 12.04
N ASN A 381 18.51 -9.72 12.98
CA ASN A 381 18.27 -8.42 13.61
C ASN A 381 18.75 -8.38 15.07
N ASP A 382 19.59 -9.33 15.47
CA ASP A 382 20.34 -9.28 16.73
C ASP A 382 21.58 -8.39 16.59
N ASP A 383 22.13 -7.96 17.72
CA ASP A 383 23.39 -7.21 17.79
C ASP A 383 24.63 -8.15 17.86
N ARG A 384 24.51 -9.37 17.27
CA ARG A 384 25.56 -10.38 17.19
C ARG A 384 25.53 -11.13 15.86
N ASN A 385 26.68 -11.65 15.45
CA ASN A 385 26.80 -12.43 14.22
C ASN A 385 25.93 -13.70 14.27
N LEU A 386 25.36 -14.05 13.12
CA LEU A 386 24.66 -15.31 12.90
C LEU A 386 25.61 -16.28 12.21
N LEU A 387 25.73 -17.49 12.73
CA LEU A 387 26.45 -18.60 12.12
C LEU A 387 25.73 -19.91 12.45
N VAL A 388 24.99 -20.47 11.50
CA VAL A 388 24.12 -21.64 11.73
C VAL A 388 24.04 -22.52 10.49
N ILE A 389 23.78 -23.81 10.69
CA ILE A 389 23.49 -24.77 9.62
C ILE A 389 22.01 -25.15 9.75
N LEU A 390 21.21 -24.91 8.71
CA LEU A 390 19.74 -25.05 8.76
C LEU A 390 19.22 -26.00 7.68
N PRO A 391 18.15 -26.76 7.96
CA PRO A 391 17.44 -27.53 6.94
C PRO A 391 16.64 -26.57 6.07
N THR A 392 17.08 -26.38 4.83
CA THR A 392 16.41 -25.43 3.92
C THR A 392 15.12 -26.01 3.34
N GLY A 393 15.08 -27.32 3.10
CA GLY A 393 14.03 -27.98 2.31
C GLY A 393 14.19 -27.77 0.80
N LEU A 394 15.29 -27.17 0.36
CA LEU A 394 15.61 -26.98 -1.06
C LEU A 394 16.42 -28.17 -1.60
N PRO A 395 16.33 -28.44 -2.91
CA PRO A 395 17.22 -29.38 -3.57
C PRO A 395 18.71 -29.00 -3.43
N ALA A 396 19.59 -29.98 -3.35
CA ALA A 396 21.03 -29.76 -3.26
C ALA A 396 21.57 -28.96 -4.45
N GLY A 397 22.51 -28.04 -4.21
CA GLY A 397 23.07 -27.18 -5.24
C GLY A 397 23.67 -25.89 -4.69
N VAL A 398 24.19 -25.05 -5.60
CA VAL A 398 24.69 -23.72 -5.26
C VAL A 398 23.62 -22.71 -5.62
N TYR A 399 23.28 -21.84 -4.67
CA TYR A 399 22.25 -20.82 -4.83
C TYR A 399 22.86 -19.44 -4.67
N CYS A 400 22.44 -18.49 -5.50
CA CYS A 400 22.79 -17.09 -5.35
C CYS A 400 21.89 -16.44 -4.31
N ASP A 401 22.48 -15.77 -3.32
CA ASP A 401 21.74 -14.87 -2.45
C ASP A 401 21.24 -13.67 -3.24
N VAL A 402 19.91 -13.55 -3.33
CA VAL A 402 19.27 -12.49 -4.11
C VAL A 402 19.18 -11.15 -3.38
N ILE A 403 19.71 -11.07 -2.15
CA ILE A 403 19.78 -9.83 -1.36
C ILE A 403 21.12 -9.13 -1.57
N SER A 404 22.24 -9.85 -1.47
CA SER A 404 23.57 -9.28 -1.73
C SER A 404 23.93 -9.19 -3.21
N GLY A 405 23.19 -9.86 -4.09
CA GLY A 405 23.42 -9.83 -5.53
C GLY A 405 22.30 -10.51 -6.31
N ARG A 406 22.67 -11.17 -7.42
CA ARG A 406 21.75 -11.91 -8.30
C ARG A 406 22.49 -13.03 -9.03
N LYS A 407 21.72 -13.90 -9.68
CA LYS A 407 22.22 -14.88 -10.65
C LYS A 407 22.44 -14.21 -12.00
N GLU A 408 23.64 -14.29 -12.55
CA GLU A 408 23.98 -13.84 -13.90
C GLU A 408 24.53 -15.03 -14.70
N GLY A 409 23.69 -15.65 -15.53
CA GLY A 409 24.04 -16.87 -16.23
C GLY A 409 24.36 -18.01 -15.26
N LYS A 410 25.65 -18.38 -15.18
CA LYS A 410 26.17 -19.47 -14.33
C LYS A 410 26.95 -18.97 -13.10
N THR A 411 26.88 -17.68 -12.78
CA THR A 411 27.58 -17.10 -11.63
C THR A 411 26.63 -16.34 -10.72
N CYS A 412 27.05 -16.16 -9.47
CA CYS A 412 26.40 -15.28 -8.51
C CYS A 412 27.25 -14.02 -8.34
N THR A 413 26.63 -12.85 -8.39
CA THR A 413 27.32 -11.57 -8.14
C THR A 413 27.50 -11.26 -6.65
N GLY A 414 26.72 -11.92 -5.80
CA GLY A 414 26.77 -11.80 -4.35
C GLY A 414 27.17 -13.11 -3.65
N ILE A 415 26.66 -13.31 -2.44
CA ILE A 415 26.92 -14.49 -1.61
C ILE A 415 26.39 -15.75 -2.30
N GLN A 416 27.14 -16.86 -2.18
CA GLN A 416 26.72 -18.19 -2.60
C GLN A 416 26.37 -19.05 -1.39
N ILE A 417 25.25 -19.76 -1.48
CA ILE A 417 24.80 -20.71 -0.48
C ILE A 417 24.85 -22.12 -1.06
N HIS A 418 25.63 -22.98 -0.42
CA HIS A 418 25.72 -24.40 -0.77
C HIS A 418 24.70 -25.19 0.04
N VAL A 419 23.70 -25.73 -0.64
CA VAL A 419 22.73 -26.68 -0.08
C VAL A 419 23.27 -28.09 -0.32
N ALA A 420 23.57 -28.81 0.76
CA ALA A 420 24.08 -30.17 0.72
C ALA A 420 23.01 -31.19 0.26
N ALA A 421 23.42 -32.42 -0.03
CA ALA A 421 22.54 -33.51 -0.47
C ALA A 421 21.37 -33.78 0.51
N ASN A 422 21.58 -33.55 1.80
CA ASN A 422 20.57 -33.70 2.86
C ASN A 422 19.71 -32.44 3.07
N GLY A 423 19.80 -31.44 2.19
CA GLY A 423 19.02 -30.19 2.26
C GLY A 423 19.53 -29.16 3.28
N MET A 424 20.64 -29.44 3.98
CA MET A 424 21.24 -28.51 4.95
C MET A 424 22.10 -27.46 4.24
N ALA A 425 22.08 -26.22 4.74
CA ALA A 425 22.97 -25.16 4.28
C ALA A 425 23.51 -24.34 5.44
N ARG A 426 24.77 -23.90 5.32
CA ARG A 426 25.41 -23.00 6.29
C ARG A 426 25.13 -21.55 5.93
N PHE A 427 24.66 -20.78 6.89
CA PHE A 427 24.43 -19.34 6.76
C PHE A 427 25.32 -18.57 7.73
N GLN A 428 25.92 -17.49 7.23
CA GLN A 428 26.71 -16.56 8.02
C GLN A 428 26.29 -15.13 7.69
N ILE A 429 25.80 -14.40 8.69
CA ILE A 429 25.34 -13.02 8.52
C ILE A 429 25.97 -12.15 9.60
N ASN A 430 26.83 -11.22 9.18
CA ASN A 430 27.40 -10.21 10.08
C ASN A 430 26.28 -9.26 10.55
N TYR A 431 26.18 -8.98 11.85
CA TYR A 431 25.14 -8.08 12.37
C TYR A 431 25.28 -6.63 11.89
N GLN A 432 26.46 -6.24 11.40
CA GLN A 432 26.75 -4.95 10.77
C GLN A 432 26.61 -4.97 9.25
N ALA A 433 26.21 -6.11 8.66
CA ALA A 433 25.98 -6.18 7.21
C ALA A 433 24.98 -5.12 6.75
N LYS A 434 25.24 -4.56 5.56
CA LYS A 434 24.37 -3.56 4.91
C LYS A 434 22.93 -4.08 4.78
N HIS A 435 22.79 -5.37 4.47
CA HIS A 435 21.52 -6.11 4.45
C HIS A 435 21.69 -7.36 5.32
N PRO A 436 21.21 -7.37 6.57
CA PRO A 436 21.46 -8.48 7.47
C PRO A 436 20.40 -9.59 7.29
N PHE A 437 20.14 -9.95 6.03
CA PHE A 437 19.29 -11.09 5.68
C PHE A 437 19.72 -11.66 4.34
N ILE A 438 19.47 -12.96 4.15
CA ILE A 438 19.78 -13.73 2.94
C ILE A 438 18.49 -14.34 2.43
N ALA A 439 18.33 -14.40 1.11
CA ALA A 439 17.22 -15.09 0.46
C ALA A 439 17.71 -15.91 -0.73
N ILE A 440 17.28 -17.16 -0.80
CA ILE A 440 17.58 -18.08 -1.91
C ILE A 440 16.31 -18.78 -2.37
N HIS A 441 16.21 -19.05 -3.68
CA HIS A 441 15.07 -19.76 -4.26
C HIS A 441 15.50 -20.58 -5.48
N VAL A 442 14.63 -21.50 -5.93
CA VAL A 442 14.94 -22.46 -7.00
C VAL A 442 15.42 -21.81 -8.31
N GLU A 443 14.83 -20.68 -8.71
CA GLU A 443 15.29 -19.95 -9.92
C GLU A 443 16.67 -19.24 -9.75
N ALA A 444 17.15 -19.09 -8.52
CA ALA A 444 18.47 -18.53 -8.21
C ALA A 444 19.55 -19.62 -8.02
N ARG A 445 19.22 -20.89 -8.29
CA ARG A 445 20.18 -22.01 -8.28
C ARG A 445 21.06 -22.00 -9.55
N LEU A 446 22.36 -22.25 -9.41
CA LEU A 446 23.31 -22.40 -10.52
C LEU A 446 23.18 -23.74 -11.26
#